data_AF-A0A1H9K7V6-F1
#
_entry.id   AF-A0A1H9K7V6-F1
#
_cell.length_a   1.000
_cell.length_b   1.000
_cell.length_c   1.000
_cell.angle_alpha   90.00
_cell.angle_beta   90.00
_cell.angle_gamma   90.00
#
_symmetry.space_group_name_H-M   'P 1'
#
loop_
_entity.id
_entity.type
_entity.pdbx_description
1 polymer ?
#
loop_
_entity_poly.entity_id
_entity_poly.type
_entity_poly.pdbx_seq_one_letter_code
_entity_poly.pdbx_strand_id
1 'polypeptide(L)'
;MADEKTANDVSVIEVLQRFEQDFATFSKAVENGEFAFWIGSGISRNAPNLGDLLIKAAEFLREKAVVEDGNGKFSNTLRELLEIAEFGPELLDSNLQVQFSDWPDQEAIISRLWNQYSEVLDLRVPDEDSDYILWDAIGIREAFENPAPPAIEHLCIAALILEGVVRNIASANWDTFIEQAVEKLSPGASNIIQVVVDPIQLRTPPGRARLLKFHGCIRHATDEPGTFRKYLTGSTTQISDWPQTPLFAAVRNELVGIATNQKALGMGLSMQDQNLHQTISRAKEVNPWPWPSEPNAPGYVFCEDRLKAGQRAALRLVYRDSYDANAADIIAGAHLRAWPEQVLIGLLLQLTFHKLDYLLNDWVANIGKDDFNAELSASLKSCRDFIANSATDNRQTFFDQAHLTWPRLLSLYRKGTVPKSAGTYEAISATSLSQLPGDQLARDSHLGQLALALCLINYGRTQGLWTLLPALNDEIEGGSLTVTGTWPGAEPRPLFIVKSVTEAIILEKDGAFEGQGAIVVHADNLWPRLRPDGGSTRSARSPRSSPGRNASVRTTHLSLEAMLEKSDNLQNLNTEFVTQASV
;
A
#
# COMPACT_ATOMS: atom_id res chain seq x y z
N MET A 1 -8.89 -33.35 -12.54
CA MET A 1 -9.29 -32.40 -11.48
C MET A 1 -8.93 -31.04 -12.01
N ALA A 2 -9.87 -30.10 -12.12
CA ALA A 2 -9.51 -28.74 -12.48
C ALA A 2 -8.60 -28.20 -11.37
N ASP A 3 -7.46 -27.60 -11.73
CA ASP A 3 -6.59 -26.94 -10.74
C ASP A 3 -7.43 -25.92 -9.99
N GLU A 4 -7.48 -26.07 -8.66
CA GLU A 4 -8.23 -25.16 -7.80
C GLU A 4 -7.47 -23.82 -7.77
N LYS A 5 -8.11 -22.73 -8.25
CA LYS A 5 -7.53 -21.38 -8.18
C LYS A 5 -7.01 -21.08 -6.77
N THR A 6 -5.75 -20.69 -6.67
CA THR A 6 -5.07 -20.27 -5.43
C THR A 6 -5.11 -18.74 -5.29
N ALA A 7 -4.70 -18.20 -4.15
CA ALA A 7 -4.52 -16.76 -3.99
C ALA A 7 -3.49 -16.14 -4.95
N ASN A 8 -2.57 -16.93 -5.51
CA ASN A 8 -1.63 -16.45 -6.53
C ASN A 8 -2.34 -16.08 -7.84
N ASP A 9 -3.41 -16.80 -8.15
CA ASP A 9 -4.17 -16.65 -9.40
C ASP A 9 -5.17 -15.50 -9.34
N VAL A 10 -5.32 -14.84 -8.19
CA VAL A 10 -6.22 -13.72 -8.01
C VAL A 10 -5.56 -12.43 -8.51
N SER A 11 -6.17 -11.83 -9.52
CA SER A 11 -5.80 -10.53 -10.07
C SER A 11 -6.32 -9.36 -9.22
N VAL A 12 -5.77 -8.16 -9.43
CA VAL A 12 -6.25 -6.93 -8.76
C VAL A 12 -7.72 -6.64 -9.13
N ILE A 13 -8.12 -6.90 -10.38
CA ILE A 13 -9.50 -6.72 -10.81
C ILE A 13 -10.46 -7.71 -10.14
N GLU A 14 -10.06 -8.97 -9.92
CA GLU A 14 -10.86 -9.94 -9.16
C GLU A 14 -11.00 -9.51 -7.69
N VAL A 15 -9.98 -8.88 -7.09
CA VAL A 15 -10.10 -8.28 -5.74
C VAL A 15 -11.13 -7.14 -5.74
N LEU A 16 -11.07 -6.21 -6.70
CA LEU A 16 -12.03 -5.11 -6.80
C LEU A 16 -13.47 -5.63 -6.97
N GLN A 17 -13.67 -6.68 -7.75
CA GLN A 17 -14.98 -7.32 -7.90
C GLN A 17 -15.49 -7.88 -6.56
N ARG A 18 -14.61 -8.48 -5.73
CA ARG A 18 -14.97 -8.92 -4.37
C ARG A 18 -15.35 -7.74 -3.47
N PHE A 19 -14.65 -6.62 -3.57
CA PHE A 19 -14.98 -5.38 -2.85
C PHE A 19 -16.30 -4.73 -3.26
N GLU A 20 -16.96 -5.22 -4.31
CA GLU A 20 -18.29 -4.77 -4.74
C GLU A 20 -19.37 -5.81 -4.48
N GLN A 21 -18.98 -7.01 -4.03
CA GLN A 21 -19.85 -8.15 -3.79
C GLN A 21 -19.64 -8.60 -2.33
N ASP A 22 -19.03 -9.76 -2.14
CA ASP A 22 -18.93 -10.45 -0.84
C ASP A 22 -18.16 -9.66 0.23
N PHE A 23 -17.28 -8.73 -0.18
CA PHE A 23 -16.46 -7.90 0.69
C PHE A 23 -16.79 -6.41 0.59
N ALA A 24 -17.98 -6.04 0.12
CA ALA A 24 -18.39 -4.64 -0.03
C ALA A 24 -18.48 -3.88 1.30
N THR A 25 -18.96 -4.52 2.36
CA THR A 25 -18.98 -3.90 3.69
C THR A 25 -17.56 -3.71 4.23
N PHE A 26 -16.68 -4.69 4.01
CA PHE A 26 -15.27 -4.61 4.37
C PHE A 26 -14.55 -3.45 3.69
N SER A 27 -14.61 -3.37 2.35
CA SER A 27 -13.92 -2.32 1.60
C SER A 27 -14.39 -0.93 2.03
N LYS A 28 -15.70 -0.72 2.16
CA LYS A 28 -16.28 0.54 2.64
C LYS A 28 -15.83 0.90 4.06
N ALA A 29 -15.77 -0.07 4.97
CA ALA A 29 -15.29 0.15 6.33
C ALA A 29 -13.79 0.52 6.35
N VAL A 30 -12.97 -0.05 5.46
CA VAL A 30 -11.57 0.38 5.28
C VAL A 30 -11.51 1.83 4.79
N GLU A 31 -12.30 2.22 3.80
CA GLU A 31 -12.35 3.60 3.27
C GLU A 31 -12.81 4.64 4.29
N ASN A 32 -13.59 4.21 5.28
CA ASN A 32 -14.00 5.03 6.42
C ASN A 32 -12.97 5.07 7.56
N GLY A 33 -11.87 4.34 7.44
CA GLY A 33 -10.82 4.27 8.45
C GLY A 33 -11.18 3.47 9.69
N GLU A 34 -12.08 2.48 9.57
CA GLU A 34 -12.54 1.64 10.68
C GLU A 34 -11.58 0.47 10.99
N PHE A 35 -10.66 0.17 10.07
CA PHE A 35 -9.71 -0.92 10.18
C PHE A 35 -8.34 -0.46 10.69
N ALA A 36 -7.82 -1.16 11.69
CA ALA A 36 -6.41 -1.19 12.02
C ALA A 36 -5.69 -2.30 11.25
N PHE A 37 -4.46 -2.04 10.84
CA PHE A 37 -3.67 -3.01 10.09
C PHE A 37 -2.78 -3.81 11.03
N TRP A 38 -2.87 -5.13 10.96
CA TRP A 38 -2.09 -6.07 11.76
C TRP A 38 -1.10 -6.79 10.86
N ILE A 39 0.17 -6.42 11.01
CA ILE A 39 1.24 -6.73 10.06
C ILE A 39 2.18 -7.76 10.66
N GLY A 40 2.45 -8.80 9.87
CA GLY A 40 3.49 -9.79 10.16
C GLY A 40 4.50 -9.91 9.03
N SER A 41 5.46 -10.82 9.20
CA SER A 41 6.64 -10.92 8.34
C SER A 41 6.32 -11.33 6.90
N GLY A 42 5.12 -11.88 6.64
CA GLY A 42 4.71 -12.32 5.30
C GLY A 42 4.61 -11.21 4.25
N ILE A 43 4.54 -9.93 4.64
CA ILE A 43 4.65 -8.79 3.72
C ILE A 43 6.09 -8.26 3.55
N SER A 44 7.00 -8.65 4.45
CA SER A 44 8.40 -8.23 4.48
C SER A 44 9.31 -9.25 3.80
N ARG A 45 8.92 -9.80 2.65
CA ARG A 45 9.73 -10.82 1.92
C ARG A 45 11.11 -10.32 1.49
N ASN A 46 11.28 -8.99 1.42
CA ASN A 46 12.54 -8.31 1.14
C ASN A 46 13.46 -8.18 2.38
N ALA A 47 12.97 -8.52 3.58
CA ALA A 47 13.81 -8.62 4.77
C ALA A 47 14.70 -9.87 4.70
N PRO A 48 15.77 -9.95 5.50
CA PRO A 48 16.58 -11.15 5.64
C PRO A 48 15.72 -12.39 5.85
N ASN A 49 15.97 -13.41 5.02
CA ASN A 49 15.23 -14.66 5.05
C ASN A 49 15.49 -15.40 6.37
N LEU A 50 14.44 -15.85 7.05
CA LEU A 50 14.57 -16.54 8.34
C LEU A 50 15.46 -17.79 8.26
N GLY A 51 15.42 -18.52 7.15
CA GLY A 51 16.27 -19.68 6.90
C GLY A 51 17.75 -19.30 6.86
N ASP A 52 18.08 -18.21 6.17
CA ASP A 52 19.46 -17.68 6.15
C ASP A 52 19.93 -17.24 7.54
N LEU A 53 19.03 -16.65 8.35
CA LEU A 53 19.34 -16.29 9.74
C LEU A 53 19.58 -17.55 10.60
N LEU A 54 18.79 -18.60 10.43
CA LEU A 54 18.97 -19.88 11.13
C LEU A 54 20.27 -20.58 10.73
N ILE A 55 20.65 -20.51 9.44
CA ILE A 55 21.96 -21.01 8.96
C ILE A 55 23.09 -20.26 9.65
N LYS A 56 23.02 -18.93 9.74
CA LYS A 56 24.02 -18.12 10.46
C LYS A 56 24.15 -18.52 11.92
N ALA A 57 23.03 -18.71 12.63
CA ALA A 57 23.04 -19.15 14.01
C ALA A 57 23.75 -20.50 14.17
N ALA A 58 23.37 -21.49 13.34
CA ALA A 58 23.96 -22.83 13.39
C ALA A 58 25.47 -22.79 13.07
N GLU A 59 25.87 -22.04 12.04
CA GLU A 59 27.29 -21.91 11.67
C GLU A 59 28.09 -21.20 12.75
N PHE A 60 27.58 -20.13 13.36
CA PHE A 60 28.25 -19.44 14.45
C PHE A 60 28.48 -20.36 15.66
N LEU A 61 27.44 -21.11 16.08
CA LEU A 61 27.57 -22.07 17.16
C LEU A 61 28.59 -23.16 16.82
N ARG A 62 28.61 -23.63 15.57
CA ARG A 62 29.57 -24.63 15.08
C ARG A 62 31.00 -24.11 15.12
N GLU A 63 31.27 -22.91 14.60
CA GLU A 63 32.60 -22.30 14.60
C GLU A 63 33.14 -22.16 16.03
N LYS A 64 32.31 -21.71 16.97
CA LYS A 64 32.68 -21.62 18.38
C LYS A 64 32.90 -23.00 19.01
N ALA A 65 32.05 -23.97 18.70
CA ALA A 65 32.21 -25.35 19.16
C ALA A 65 33.51 -26.00 18.66
N VAL A 66 33.95 -25.69 17.43
CA VAL A 66 35.25 -26.15 16.90
C VAL A 66 36.41 -25.56 17.70
N VAL A 67 36.34 -24.28 18.07
CA VAL A 67 37.36 -23.61 18.90
C VAL A 67 37.44 -24.22 20.31
N GLU A 68 36.33 -24.75 20.82
CA GLU A 68 36.25 -25.48 22.11
C GLU A 68 36.56 -26.99 21.98
N ASP A 69 37.21 -27.42 20.89
CA ASP A 69 37.52 -28.84 20.61
C ASP A 69 36.29 -29.78 20.72
N GLY A 70 35.11 -29.27 20.34
CA GLY A 70 33.84 -29.99 20.39
C GLY A 70 33.27 -30.23 21.79
N ASN A 71 33.93 -29.75 22.84
CA ASN A 71 33.56 -29.95 24.23
C ASN A 71 33.34 -28.60 24.91
N GLY A 72 32.09 -28.15 25.00
CA GLY A 72 31.81 -26.90 25.68
C GLY A 72 30.39 -26.39 25.50
N LYS A 73 30.20 -25.13 25.86
CA LYS A 73 28.87 -24.53 25.93
C LYS A 73 28.24 -24.37 24.55
N PHE A 74 29.05 -24.10 23.53
CA PHE A 74 28.55 -23.94 22.16
C PHE A 74 28.22 -25.28 21.50
N SER A 75 29.00 -26.34 21.76
CA SER A 75 28.66 -27.67 21.24
C SER A 75 27.39 -28.24 21.87
N ASN A 76 27.16 -28.00 23.17
CA ASN A 76 25.91 -28.35 23.84
C ASN A 76 24.72 -27.59 23.26
N THR A 77 24.85 -26.27 23.08
CA THR A 77 23.78 -25.45 22.49
C THR A 77 23.46 -25.88 21.05
N LEU A 78 24.47 -26.26 20.27
CA LEU A 78 24.27 -26.77 18.91
C LEU A 78 23.57 -28.14 18.89
N ARG A 79 23.80 -29.01 19.90
CA ARG A 79 23.02 -30.25 20.06
C ARG A 79 21.56 -29.95 20.37
N GLU A 80 21.28 -29.01 21.28
CA GLU A 80 19.90 -28.58 21.59
C GLU A 80 19.20 -28.01 20.33
N LEU A 81 19.91 -27.24 19.51
CA LEU A 81 19.40 -26.77 18.21
C LEU A 81 19.00 -27.93 17.29
N LEU A 82 19.81 -28.98 17.22
CA LEU A 82 19.49 -30.19 16.44
C LEU A 82 18.30 -30.96 17.03
N GLU A 83 18.18 -31.01 18.35
CA GLU A 83 17.03 -31.61 19.04
C GLU A 83 15.72 -30.89 18.71
N ILE A 84 15.71 -29.55 18.66
CA ILE A 84 14.56 -28.75 18.19
C ILE A 84 14.21 -29.14 16.74
N ALA A 85 15.21 -29.37 15.90
CA ALA A 85 15.02 -29.85 14.54
C ALA A 85 14.67 -31.35 14.45
N GLU A 86 14.54 -32.06 15.57
CA GLU A 86 14.30 -33.51 15.64
C GLU A 86 15.41 -34.33 14.96
N PHE A 87 16.68 -33.93 15.15
CA PHE A 87 17.88 -34.66 14.72
C PHE A 87 18.71 -35.08 15.93
N GLY A 88 19.40 -36.22 15.80
CA GLY A 88 20.23 -36.77 16.86
C GLY A 88 21.63 -36.15 16.96
N PRO A 89 22.29 -36.24 18.12
CA PRO A 89 23.61 -35.67 18.38
C PRO A 89 24.73 -36.25 17.50
N GLU A 90 24.56 -37.46 16.95
CA GLU A 90 25.53 -38.13 16.07
C GLU A 90 25.80 -37.36 14.76
N LEU A 91 24.83 -36.56 14.32
CA LEU A 91 24.98 -35.73 13.12
C LEU A 91 26.03 -34.63 13.36
N LEU A 92 26.06 -34.05 14.57
CA LEU A 92 27.08 -33.08 14.94
C LEU A 92 28.47 -33.73 14.98
N ASP A 93 28.59 -34.89 15.62
CA ASP A 93 29.88 -35.57 15.77
C ASP A 93 30.51 -35.90 14.40
N SER A 94 29.68 -36.20 13.41
CA SER A 94 30.10 -36.53 12.05
C SER A 94 30.45 -35.31 11.20
N ASN A 95 29.92 -34.12 11.53
CA ASN A 95 29.99 -32.93 10.66
C ASN A 95 30.55 -31.66 11.33
N LEU A 96 31.00 -31.71 12.59
CA LEU A 96 31.48 -30.53 13.33
C LEU A 96 32.57 -29.75 12.57
N GLN A 97 33.46 -30.44 11.86
CA GLN A 97 34.56 -29.83 11.10
C GLN A 97 34.15 -29.35 9.69
N VAL A 98 32.90 -29.58 9.29
CA VAL A 98 32.34 -29.21 7.99
C VAL A 98 31.44 -28.00 8.17
N GLN A 99 31.51 -27.02 7.27
CA GLN A 99 30.62 -25.86 7.29
C GLN A 99 29.16 -26.31 7.26
N PHE A 100 28.29 -25.65 8.04
CA PHE A 100 26.89 -26.05 8.18
C PHE A 100 26.13 -26.05 6.84
N SER A 101 26.49 -25.16 5.91
CA SER A 101 25.94 -25.11 4.56
C SER A 101 26.18 -26.38 3.74
N ASP A 102 27.22 -27.15 4.08
CA ASP A 102 27.63 -28.36 3.36
C ASP A 102 27.16 -29.65 4.09
N TRP A 103 26.36 -29.52 5.14
CA TRP A 103 25.81 -30.68 5.85
C TRP A 103 24.77 -31.41 4.97
N PRO A 104 24.75 -32.75 4.97
CA PRO A 104 23.87 -33.53 4.10
C PRO A 104 22.38 -33.28 4.36
N ASP A 105 22.00 -32.94 5.59
CA ASP A 105 20.61 -32.72 6.03
C ASP A 105 20.26 -31.23 6.25
N GLN A 106 21.10 -30.31 5.76
CA GLN A 106 20.98 -28.88 6.04
C GLN A 106 19.59 -28.32 5.69
N GLU A 107 19.06 -28.60 4.50
CA GLU A 107 17.75 -28.13 4.07
C GLU A 107 16.62 -28.64 4.98
N ALA A 108 16.70 -29.91 5.39
CA ALA A 108 15.70 -30.55 6.24
C ALA A 108 15.72 -29.97 7.67
N ILE A 109 16.92 -29.73 8.22
CA ILE A 109 17.11 -29.07 9.51
C ILE A 109 16.48 -27.68 9.47
N ILE A 110 16.86 -26.85 8.50
CA ILE A 110 16.36 -25.47 8.39
C ILE A 110 14.85 -25.43 8.19
N SER A 111 14.28 -26.33 7.39
CA SER A 111 12.83 -26.41 7.17
C SER A 111 12.06 -26.71 8.47
N ARG A 112 12.58 -27.56 9.35
CA ARG A 112 11.96 -27.86 10.66
C ARG A 112 12.13 -26.72 11.65
N LEU A 113 13.33 -26.14 11.71
CA LEU A 113 13.63 -24.99 12.57
C LEU A 113 12.82 -23.75 12.19
N TRP A 114 12.51 -23.56 10.91
CA TRP A 114 11.68 -22.44 10.44
C TRP A 114 10.33 -22.37 11.18
N ASN A 115 9.70 -23.52 11.41
CA ASN A 115 8.41 -23.60 12.10
C ASN A 115 8.52 -23.48 13.63
N GLN A 116 9.73 -23.51 14.16
CA GLN A 116 10.06 -23.45 15.59
C GLN A 116 11.09 -22.36 15.89
N TYR A 117 11.13 -21.30 15.08
CA TYR A 117 12.19 -20.29 15.17
C TYR A 117 12.27 -19.62 16.53
N SER A 118 11.13 -19.44 17.22
CA SER A 118 11.09 -18.84 18.55
C SER A 118 11.80 -19.70 19.59
N GLU A 119 11.80 -21.02 19.43
CA GLU A 119 12.55 -21.97 20.28
C GLU A 119 14.05 -21.84 20.03
N VAL A 120 14.46 -21.70 18.75
CA VAL A 120 15.88 -21.49 18.40
C VAL A 120 16.39 -20.19 19.00
N LEU A 121 15.62 -19.11 18.92
CA LEU A 121 15.94 -17.84 19.56
C LEU A 121 15.92 -17.91 21.10
N ASP A 122 15.33 -18.96 21.67
CA ASP A 122 15.25 -19.17 23.12
C ASP A 122 16.38 -20.03 23.68
N LEU A 123 17.24 -20.59 22.82
CA LEU A 123 18.43 -21.31 23.24
C LEU A 123 19.31 -20.42 24.13
N ARG A 124 19.87 -21.02 25.18
CA ARG A 124 20.71 -20.33 26.16
C ARG A 124 22.13 -20.82 26.07
N VAL A 125 23.05 -19.91 25.75
CA VAL A 125 24.47 -20.16 25.88
C VAL A 125 24.89 -19.75 27.30
N PRO A 126 25.43 -20.66 28.14
CA PRO A 126 25.93 -20.34 29.47
C PRO A 126 26.85 -19.10 29.49
N ASP A 127 26.68 -18.28 30.52
CA ASP A 127 27.43 -17.03 30.76
C ASP A 127 27.24 -15.92 29.70
N GLU A 128 26.28 -16.05 28.79
CA GLU A 128 25.92 -15.02 27.80
C GLU A 128 24.55 -14.39 28.10
N ASP A 129 24.26 -13.26 27.42
CA ASP A 129 22.96 -12.59 27.49
C ASP A 129 21.82 -13.50 27.00
N SER A 130 20.60 -13.28 27.48
CA SER A 130 19.43 -14.09 27.08
C SER A 130 19.09 -14.01 25.58
N ASP A 131 19.45 -12.92 24.91
CA ASP A 131 19.23 -12.71 23.48
C ASP A 131 20.48 -12.98 22.63
N TYR A 132 21.50 -13.64 23.18
CA TYR A 132 22.79 -13.90 22.52
C TYR A 132 22.65 -14.57 21.15
N ILE A 133 21.71 -15.51 20.99
CA ILE A 133 21.46 -16.14 19.69
C ILE A 133 21.02 -15.11 18.65
N LEU A 134 20.09 -14.22 19.01
CA LEU A 134 19.60 -13.18 18.12
C LEU A 134 20.67 -12.11 17.86
N TRP A 135 21.30 -11.61 18.92
CA TRP A 135 22.16 -10.45 18.87
C TRP A 135 23.55 -10.75 18.30
N ASP A 136 24.16 -11.83 18.74
CA ASP A 136 25.55 -12.19 18.44
C ASP A 136 25.64 -13.35 17.43
N ALA A 137 24.92 -14.46 17.65
CA ALA A 137 25.06 -15.63 16.78
C ALA A 137 24.47 -15.40 15.37
N ILE A 138 23.28 -14.80 15.29
CA ILE A 138 22.67 -14.40 14.03
C ILE A 138 23.31 -13.13 13.48
N GLY A 139 23.79 -12.25 14.36
CA GLY A 139 24.26 -10.91 13.98
C GLY A 139 23.13 -10.09 13.36
N ILE A 140 21.96 -10.05 14.02
CA ILE A 140 20.72 -9.49 13.43
C ILE A 140 20.89 -8.04 12.91
N ARG A 141 21.80 -7.26 13.49
CA ARG A 141 22.08 -5.88 13.04
C ARG A 141 22.69 -5.86 11.63
N GLU A 142 23.68 -6.71 11.39
CA GLU A 142 24.38 -6.80 10.10
C GLU A 142 23.44 -7.33 9.02
N ALA A 143 22.55 -8.26 9.37
CA ALA A 143 21.53 -8.75 8.46
C ALA A 143 20.61 -7.63 7.95
N PHE A 144 20.36 -6.59 8.76
CA PHE A 144 19.47 -5.48 8.45
C PHE A 144 20.18 -4.16 8.11
N GLU A 145 21.50 -4.15 7.92
CA GLU A 145 22.26 -2.92 7.65
C GLU A 145 21.95 -2.33 6.27
N ASN A 146 21.75 -3.18 5.26
CA ASN A 146 21.45 -2.78 3.88
C ASN A 146 20.21 -3.53 3.36
N PRO A 147 19.02 -3.28 3.92
CA PRO A 147 17.85 -4.02 3.52
C PRO A 147 17.43 -3.62 2.11
N ALA A 148 16.81 -4.55 1.38
CA ALA A 148 16.20 -4.22 0.08
C ALA A 148 15.13 -3.13 0.24
N PRO A 149 14.78 -2.39 -0.83
CA PRO A 149 13.77 -1.34 -0.72
C PRO A 149 12.39 -1.90 -0.30
N PRO A 150 11.53 -1.06 0.31
CA PRO A 150 10.18 -1.47 0.67
C PRO A 150 9.40 -2.00 -0.53
N ALA A 151 8.79 -3.18 -0.36
CA ALA A 151 7.91 -3.79 -1.36
C ALA A 151 6.59 -3.00 -1.56
N ILE A 152 5.83 -3.36 -2.59
CA ILE A 152 4.57 -2.72 -2.99
C ILE A 152 3.60 -2.61 -1.82
N GLU A 153 3.49 -3.64 -0.98
CA GLU A 153 2.62 -3.67 0.19
C GLU A 153 2.88 -2.49 1.12
N HIS A 154 4.16 -2.23 1.42
CA HIS A 154 4.56 -1.13 2.30
C HIS A 154 4.27 0.23 1.67
N LEU A 155 4.49 0.36 0.35
CA LEU A 155 4.19 1.58 -0.40
C LEU A 155 2.68 1.85 -0.46
N CYS A 156 1.86 0.83 -0.67
CA CYS A 156 0.41 0.96 -0.59
C CYS A 156 -0.06 1.34 0.82
N ILE A 157 0.49 0.73 1.88
CA ILE A 157 0.19 1.11 3.26
C ILE A 157 0.53 2.59 3.50
N ALA A 158 1.72 3.04 3.06
CA ALA A 158 2.12 4.44 3.17
C ALA A 158 1.17 5.38 2.40
N ALA A 159 0.75 5.01 1.19
CA ALA A 159 -0.23 5.77 0.42
C ALA A 159 -1.59 5.84 1.12
N LEU A 160 -2.07 4.73 1.72
CA LEU A 160 -3.31 4.68 2.49
C LEU A 160 -3.24 5.49 3.80
N ILE A 161 -2.06 5.63 4.42
CA ILE A 161 -1.82 6.57 5.52
C ILE A 161 -1.94 8.01 5.02
N LEU A 162 -1.32 8.34 3.87
CA LEU A 162 -1.36 9.68 3.29
C LEU A 162 -2.78 10.08 2.85
N GLU A 163 -3.56 9.12 2.38
CA GLU A 163 -5.00 9.24 2.09
C GLU A 163 -5.88 9.25 3.36
N GLY A 164 -5.32 9.10 4.56
CA GLY A 164 -6.01 9.31 5.84
C GLY A 164 -6.94 8.18 6.30
N VAL A 165 -6.88 7.01 5.66
CA VAL A 165 -7.72 5.85 6.01
C VAL A 165 -7.03 4.85 6.92
N VAL A 166 -5.70 4.77 6.91
CA VAL A 166 -4.95 3.94 7.86
C VAL A 166 -4.40 4.82 8.98
N ARG A 167 -4.87 4.57 10.21
CA ARG A 167 -4.48 5.36 11.40
C ARG A 167 -3.72 4.57 12.45
N ASN A 168 -3.97 3.28 12.56
CA ASN A 168 -3.33 2.41 13.55
C ASN A 168 -2.79 1.17 12.86
N ILE A 169 -1.52 0.89 13.12
CA ILE A 169 -0.80 -0.27 12.61
C ILE A 169 -0.14 -0.96 13.79
N ALA A 170 -0.42 -2.24 13.95
CA ALA A 170 0.27 -3.11 14.90
C ALA A 170 1.19 -4.04 14.10
N SER A 171 2.50 -4.00 14.37
CA SER A 171 3.49 -4.79 13.64
C SER A 171 4.37 -5.62 14.58
N ALA A 172 4.48 -6.90 14.24
CA ALA A 172 5.46 -7.84 14.81
C ALA A 172 6.83 -7.71 14.13
N ASN A 173 6.94 -6.96 13.04
CA ASN A 173 8.16 -6.95 12.23
C ASN A 173 9.23 -6.03 12.83
N TRP A 174 10.47 -6.53 12.86
CA TRP A 174 11.62 -5.73 13.30
C TRP A 174 12.12 -4.74 12.24
N ASP A 175 11.88 -5.02 10.95
CA ASP A 175 12.29 -4.20 9.81
C ASP A 175 11.67 -2.79 9.83
N THR A 176 12.18 -1.87 9.01
CA THR A 176 11.67 -0.48 8.95
C THR A 176 10.98 -0.13 7.64
N PHE A 177 10.39 -1.11 6.93
CA PHE A 177 9.90 -0.89 5.58
C PHE A 177 8.70 0.04 5.49
N ILE A 178 7.80 0.05 6.48
CA ILE A 178 6.67 1.00 6.50
C ILE A 178 7.20 2.43 6.71
N GLU A 179 8.15 2.60 7.64
CA GLU A 179 8.81 3.88 7.90
C GLU A 179 9.52 4.41 6.65
N GLN A 180 10.30 3.54 5.99
CA GLN A 180 10.99 3.87 4.74
C GLN A 180 10.02 4.16 3.58
N ALA A 181 8.90 3.44 3.50
CA ALA A 181 7.88 3.71 2.50
C ALA A 181 7.22 5.08 2.70
N VAL A 182 6.94 5.47 3.96
CA VAL A 182 6.43 6.81 4.28
C VAL A 182 7.44 7.89 3.88
N GLU A 183 8.73 7.72 4.22
CA GLU A 183 9.77 8.69 3.82
C GLU A 183 9.90 8.76 2.28
N LYS A 184 9.84 7.62 1.59
CA LYS A 184 9.91 7.58 0.12
C LYS A 184 8.73 8.29 -0.54
N LEU A 185 7.51 8.09 -0.02
CA LEU A 185 6.30 8.70 -0.58
C LEU A 185 6.10 10.15 -0.15
N SER A 186 6.71 10.60 0.95
CA SER A 186 6.54 11.95 1.49
C SER A 186 7.86 12.49 2.06
N PRO A 187 8.89 12.68 1.22
CA PRO A 187 10.23 13.02 1.67
C PRO A 187 10.25 14.33 2.47
N GLY A 188 10.84 14.28 3.66
CA GLY A 188 10.92 15.42 4.59
C GLY A 188 9.60 15.82 5.26
N ALA A 189 8.51 15.09 5.07
CA ALA A 189 7.26 15.35 5.77
C ALA A 189 7.34 14.86 7.22
N SER A 190 7.23 15.79 8.17
CA SER A 190 7.19 15.44 9.60
C SER A 190 5.79 14.99 10.03
N ASN A 191 5.74 14.15 11.07
CA ASN A 191 4.51 13.72 11.74
C ASN A 191 3.48 13.00 10.84
N ILE A 192 3.92 12.31 9.78
CA ILE A 192 3.05 11.40 9.02
C ILE A 192 2.78 10.13 9.84
N ILE A 193 3.84 9.53 10.38
CA ILE A 193 3.75 8.31 11.19
C ILE A 193 4.46 8.49 12.54
N GLN A 194 3.76 8.14 13.62
CA GLN A 194 4.34 8.01 14.96
C GLN A 194 4.77 6.55 15.16
N VAL A 195 6.08 6.29 15.11
CA VAL A 195 6.65 4.98 15.38
C VAL A 195 6.82 4.82 16.89
N VAL A 196 6.25 3.76 17.45
CA VAL A 196 6.30 3.45 18.88
C VAL A 196 6.92 2.08 19.07
N VAL A 197 8.12 2.09 19.63
CA VAL A 197 8.89 0.92 20.09
C VAL A 197 9.00 0.97 21.61
N ASP A 198 9.47 2.11 22.13
CA ASP A 198 9.51 2.41 23.56
C ASP A 198 8.19 3.09 23.99
N PRO A 199 7.54 2.67 25.08
CA PRO A 199 6.41 3.36 25.69
C PRO A 199 6.53 4.88 25.83
N ILE A 200 7.73 5.43 26.05
CA ILE A 200 7.95 6.87 26.16
C ILE A 200 7.59 7.60 24.85
N GLN A 201 7.71 6.92 23.71
CA GLN A 201 7.37 7.47 22.40
C GLN A 201 5.87 7.69 22.25
N LEU A 202 5.00 7.11 23.08
CA LEU A 202 3.57 7.46 23.12
C LEU A 202 3.32 8.91 23.56
N ARG A 203 4.31 9.55 24.21
CA ARG A 203 4.23 10.95 24.66
C ARG A 203 4.72 11.95 23.61
N THR A 204 5.27 11.48 22.49
CA THR A 204 5.67 12.37 21.38
C THR A 204 4.43 12.88 20.65
N PRO A 205 4.53 13.97 19.86
CA PRO A 205 3.43 14.45 19.04
C PRO A 205 2.85 13.31 18.18
N PRO A 206 1.52 13.15 18.14
CA PRO A 206 0.92 12.10 17.32
C PRO A 206 1.14 12.37 15.83
N GLY A 207 1.41 11.32 15.08
CA GLY A 207 1.37 11.35 13.62
C GLY A 207 -0.05 11.23 13.09
N ARG A 208 -0.22 11.33 11.77
CA ARG A 208 -1.50 10.97 11.11
C ARG A 208 -1.86 9.50 11.32
N ALA A 209 -0.83 8.65 11.34
CA ALA A 209 -0.92 7.26 11.73
C ALA A 209 0.03 6.94 12.89
N ARG A 210 -0.28 5.87 13.62
CA ARG A 210 0.57 5.28 14.65
C ARG A 210 0.98 3.87 14.24
N LEU A 211 2.28 3.58 14.32
CA LEU A 211 2.87 2.26 14.11
C LEU A 211 3.40 1.74 15.45
N LEU A 212 2.69 0.79 16.04
CA LEU A 212 3.09 0.08 17.24
C LEU A 212 3.95 -1.13 16.85
N LYS A 213 5.25 -1.06 17.13
CA LYS A 213 6.21 -2.13 16.87
C LYS A 213 6.42 -2.97 18.12
N PHE A 214 5.45 -3.84 18.39
CA PHE A 214 5.34 -4.51 19.69
C PHE A 214 6.36 -5.63 19.90
N HIS A 215 7.08 -6.03 18.85
CA HIS A 215 8.23 -6.94 18.93
C HIS A 215 9.59 -6.23 18.80
N GLY A 216 9.60 -4.89 18.81
CA GLY A 216 10.84 -4.12 18.73
C GLY A 216 11.12 -3.59 17.32
N CYS A 217 12.28 -2.95 17.16
CA CYS A 217 12.71 -2.39 15.89
C CYS A 217 14.24 -2.51 15.77
N ILE A 218 14.71 -3.20 14.74
CA ILE A 218 16.14 -3.48 14.61
C ILE A 218 16.96 -2.21 14.43
N ARG A 219 16.46 -1.25 13.64
CA ARG A 219 17.15 0.04 13.42
C ARG A 219 17.32 0.80 14.73
N HIS A 220 16.26 0.94 15.53
CA HIS A 220 16.36 1.62 16.83
C HIS A 220 17.29 0.86 17.78
N ALA A 221 17.25 -0.48 17.78
CA ALA A 221 18.15 -1.29 18.59
C ALA A 221 19.62 -1.17 18.12
N THR A 222 19.87 -0.99 16.83
CA THR A 222 21.22 -0.73 16.29
C THR A 222 21.71 0.67 16.67
N ASP A 223 20.89 1.69 16.48
CA ASP A 223 21.25 3.10 16.68
C ASP A 223 21.43 3.42 18.18
N GLU A 224 20.56 2.89 19.04
CA GLU A 224 20.56 3.12 20.49
C GLU A 224 20.33 1.81 21.29
N PRO A 225 21.32 0.89 21.34
CA PRO A 225 21.15 -0.44 21.92
C PRO A 225 20.74 -0.43 23.39
N GLY A 226 21.33 0.45 24.20
CA GLY A 226 21.02 0.57 25.63
C GLY A 226 19.57 0.98 25.92
N THR A 227 18.90 1.59 24.94
CA THR A 227 17.49 1.96 25.02
C THR A 227 16.60 0.88 24.41
N PHE A 228 16.92 0.43 23.19
CA PHE A 228 15.95 -0.32 22.37
C PHE A 228 16.17 -1.83 22.27
N ARG A 229 17.37 -2.36 22.56
CA ARG A 229 17.65 -3.82 22.47
C ARG A 229 16.68 -4.64 23.33
N LYS A 230 16.36 -4.15 24.53
CA LYS A 230 15.42 -4.79 25.48
C LYS A 230 13.97 -4.95 24.97
N TYR A 231 13.59 -4.27 23.88
CA TYR A 231 12.25 -4.40 23.29
C TYR A 231 12.22 -5.43 22.15
N LEU A 232 13.37 -5.95 21.71
CA LEU A 232 13.41 -7.03 20.73
C LEU A 232 12.80 -8.28 21.34
N THR A 233 11.67 -8.71 20.78
CA THR A 233 10.90 -9.88 21.20
C THR A 233 10.86 -10.86 20.03
N GLY A 234 11.34 -12.07 20.23
CA GLY A 234 11.26 -13.15 19.23
C GLY A 234 11.37 -14.55 19.81
N SER A 235 11.98 -14.71 20.99
CA SER A 235 12.10 -16.01 21.64
C SER A 235 10.80 -16.47 22.31
N THR A 236 10.64 -17.78 22.51
CA THR A 236 9.46 -18.35 23.18
C THR A 236 9.25 -17.76 24.58
N THR A 237 10.30 -17.67 25.41
CA THR A 237 10.22 -17.02 26.73
C THR A 237 9.78 -15.56 26.61
N GLN A 238 10.40 -14.78 25.71
CA GLN A 238 10.06 -13.36 25.53
C GLN A 238 8.59 -13.17 25.11
N ILE A 239 8.11 -13.96 24.14
CA ILE A 239 6.73 -13.91 23.66
C ILE A 239 5.75 -14.29 24.77
N SER A 240 6.06 -15.31 25.56
CA SER A 240 5.20 -15.81 26.65
C SER A 240 5.09 -14.81 27.81
N ASP A 241 6.20 -14.15 28.15
CA ASP A 241 6.27 -13.19 29.27
C ASP A 241 5.77 -11.78 28.89
N TRP A 242 5.86 -11.41 27.61
CA TRP A 242 5.46 -10.09 27.09
C TRP A 242 4.13 -9.55 27.65
N PRO A 243 3.04 -10.36 27.75
CA PRO A 243 1.76 -9.89 28.27
C PRO A 243 1.74 -9.51 29.74
N GLN A 244 2.75 -9.92 30.52
CA GLN A 244 2.88 -9.69 31.96
C GLN A 244 4.04 -8.75 32.31
N THR A 245 5.04 -8.65 31.44
CA THR A 245 6.19 -7.76 31.67
C THR A 245 5.75 -6.29 31.75
N PRO A 246 6.08 -5.57 32.85
CA PRO A 246 5.71 -4.16 33.04
C PRO A 246 6.26 -3.23 31.96
N LEU A 247 7.42 -3.59 31.38
CA LEU A 247 8.08 -2.87 30.29
C LEU A 247 7.14 -2.58 29.12
N PHE A 248 6.29 -3.55 28.75
CA PHE A 248 5.38 -3.43 27.59
C PHE A 248 4.00 -2.89 27.96
N ALA A 249 3.73 -2.55 29.24
CA ALA A 249 2.38 -2.30 29.72
C ALA A 249 1.64 -1.20 28.94
N ALA A 250 2.30 -0.09 28.61
CA ALA A 250 1.66 1.00 27.87
C ALA A 250 1.36 0.60 26.41
N VAL A 251 2.33 0.04 25.69
CA VAL A 251 2.14 -0.42 24.31
C VAL A 251 1.09 -1.53 24.24
N ARG A 252 1.07 -2.42 25.22
CA ARG A 252 0.05 -3.47 25.36
C ARG A 252 -1.35 -2.90 25.58
N ASN A 253 -1.49 -1.87 26.40
CA ASN A 253 -2.78 -1.21 26.59
C ASN A 253 -3.28 -0.57 25.29
N GLU A 254 -2.39 0.04 24.50
CA GLU A 254 -2.72 0.56 23.17
C GLU A 254 -3.15 -0.55 22.21
N LEU A 255 -2.44 -1.69 22.18
CA LEU A 255 -2.80 -2.85 21.35
C LEU A 255 -4.15 -3.46 21.75
N VAL A 256 -4.42 -3.61 23.04
CA VAL A 256 -5.73 -4.04 23.54
C VAL A 256 -6.79 -3.03 23.13
N GLY A 257 -6.51 -1.72 23.25
CA GLY A 257 -7.40 -0.64 22.81
C GLY A 257 -7.74 -0.72 21.33
N ILE A 258 -6.75 -0.99 20.46
CA ILE A 258 -6.97 -1.21 19.02
C ILE A 258 -7.86 -2.43 18.80
N ALA A 259 -7.52 -3.59 19.38
CA ALA A 259 -8.29 -4.83 19.21
C ALA A 259 -9.74 -4.74 19.76
N THR A 260 -9.96 -3.87 20.75
CA THR A 260 -11.28 -3.63 21.38
C THR A 260 -12.17 -2.72 20.53
N ASN A 261 -11.58 -1.71 19.86
CA ASN A 261 -12.35 -0.59 19.28
C ASN A 261 -12.26 -0.50 17.76
N GLN A 262 -11.39 -1.27 17.10
CA GLN A 262 -11.20 -1.23 15.65
C GLN A 262 -11.24 -2.62 15.05
N LYS A 263 -11.77 -2.69 13.83
CA LYS A 263 -11.72 -3.91 13.02
C LYS A 263 -10.27 -4.18 12.61
N ALA A 264 -9.92 -5.42 12.30
CA ALA A 264 -8.55 -5.84 12.05
C ALA A 264 -8.38 -6.41 10.64
N LEU A 265 -7.42 -5.85 9.88
CA LEU A 265 -6.96 -6.42 8.61
C LEU A 265 -5.59 -7.08 8.86
N GLY A 266 -5.57 -8.40 8.92
CA GLY A 266 -4.37 -9.20 9.12
C GLY A 266 -3.66 -9.51 7.80
N MET A 267 -2.40 -9.08 7.69
CA MET A 267 -1.58 -9.26 6.48
C MET A 267 -0.21 -9.81 6.84
N GLY A 268 0.16 -10.95 6.27
CA GLY A 268 1.43 -11.61 6.54
C GLY A 268 1.62 -12.07 7.99
N LEU A 269 0.55 -12.06 8.80
CA LEU A 269 0.56 -12.37 10.23
C LEU A 269 -0.08 -13.74 10.47
N SER A 270 0.71 -14.70 10.96
CA SER A 270 0.22 -16.07 11.21
C SER A 270 -0.72 -16.17 12.40
N MET A 271 -0.71 -15.17 13.29
CA MET A 271 -1.41 -15.17 14.58
C MET A 271 -1.06 -16.41 15.43
N GLN A 272 0.18 -16.90 15.36
CA GLN A 272 0.64 -18.04 16.16
C GLN A 272 1.08 -17.61 17.56
N ASP A 273 1.60 -16.40 17.69
CA ASP A 273 2.22 -15.93 18.93
C ASP A 273 1.21 -15.82 20.07
N GLN A 274 1.57 -16.39 21.21
CA GLN A 274 0.69 -16.45 22.38
C GLN A 274 0.32 -15.05 22.90
N ASN A 275 1.21 -14.07 22.77
CA ASN A 275 0.95 -12.69 23.20
C ASN A 275 -0.21 -12.03 22.42
N LEU A 276 -0.39 -12.37 21.13
CA LEU A 276 -1.50 -11.88 20.31
C LEU A 276 -2.82 -12.50 20.77
N HIS A 277 -2.84 -13.81 21.03
CA HIS A 277 -4.04 -14.47 21.59
C HIS A 277 -4.45 -13.90 22.95
N GLN A 278 -3.49 -13.61 23.83
CA GLN A 278 -3.79 -12.96 25.11
C GLN A 278 -4.31 -11.53 24.92
N THR A 279 -3.76 -10.77 23.97
CA THR A 279 -4.24 -9.42 23.62
C THR A 279 -5.69 -9.45 23.14
N ILE A 280 -6.01 -10.38 22.23
CA ILE A 280 -7.37 -10.59 21.72
C ILE A 280 -8.32 -11.03 22.85
N SER A 281 -7.89 -11.94 23.73
CA SER A 281 -8.68 -12.39 24.87
C SER A 281 -9.04 -11.23 25.80
N ARG A 282 -8.07 -10.36 26.13
CA ARG A 282 -8.30 -9.16 26.96
C ARG A 282 -9.24 -8.17 26.29
N ALA A 283 -9.07 -7.94 24.99
CA ALA A 283 -9.98 -7.07 24.23
C ALA A 283 -11.42 -7.60 24.25
N LYS A 284 -11.60 -8.91 24.07
CA LYS A 284 -12.90 -9.60 24.12
C LYS A 284 -13.57 -9.47 25.49
N GLU A 285 -12.80 -9.55 26.58
CA GLU A 285 -13.32 -9.38 27.94
C GLU A 285 -13.86 -7.96 28.18
N VAL A 286 -13.27 -6.95 27.53
CA VAL A 286 -13.69 -5.55 27.65
C VAL A 286 -14.90 -5.24 26.76
N ASN A 287 -14.83 -5.60 25.47
CA ASN A 287 -15.91 -5.39 24.51
C ASN A 287 -15.90 -6.51 23.45
N PRO A 288 -16.75 -7.54 23.59
CA PRO A 288 -16.75 -8.66 22.65
C PRO A 288 -17.34 -8.22 21.30
N TRP A 289 -16.69 -8.61 20.21
CA TRP A 289 -17.22 -8.42 18.86
C TRP A 289 -18.46 -9.31 18.65
N PRO A 290 -19.62 -8.74 18.26
CA PRO A 290 -20.79 -9.56 17.92
C PRO A 290 -20.61 -10.22 16.56
N TRP A 291 -21.43 -11.26 16.30
CA TRP A 291 -21.66 -11.78 14.95
C TRP A 291 -23.15 -11.72 14.60
N PRO A 292 -23.54 -11.10 13.47
CA PRO A 292 -22.70 -10.29 12.59
C PRO A 292 -22.14 -9.05 13.32
N SER A 293 -21.00 -8.53 12.85
CA SER A 293 -20.34 -7.37 13.45
C SER A 293 -20.99 -6.05 13.02
N GLU A 294 -21.22 -5.16 13.99
CA GLU A 294 -21.81 -3.83 13.80
C GLU A 294 -20.77 -2.69 13.99
N PRO A 295 -20.92 -1.52 13.34
CA PRO A 295 -21.68 -1.33 12.11
C PRO A 295 -20.96 -2.01 10.94
N ASN A 296 -21.68 -2.84 10.20
CA ASN A 296 -21.33 -3.51 8.94
C ASN A 296 -19.84 -3.65 8.58
N ALA A 297 -19.23 -4.78 8.95
CA ALA A 297 -18.11 -5.47 8.29
C ALA A 297 -17.56 -6.48 9.31
N PRO A 298 -17.01 -7.63 8.90
CA PRO A 298 -16.38 -8.57 9.82
C PRO A 298 -15.32 -7.86 10.67
N GLY A 299 -15.31 -8.12 11.98
CA GLY A 299 -14.32 -7.54 12.89
C GLY A 299 -12.87 -7.93 12.56
N TYR A 300 -12.66 -9.05 11.86
CA TYR A 300 -11.35 -9.53 11.43
C TYR A 300 -11.43 -10.05 9.99
N VAL A 301 -10.49 -9.61 9.16
CA VAL A 301 -10.30 -10.07 7.77
C VAL A 301 -8.83 -10.39 7.54
N PHE A 302 -8.55 -11.48 6.82
CA PHE A 302 -7.20 -11.98 6.53
C PHE A 302 -6.95 -12.16 5.03
N CYS A 303 -5.73 -11.82 4.61
CA CYS A 303 -5.24 -11.94 3.23
C CYS A 303 -4.26 -13.11 3.11
N GLU A 304 -4.77 -14.32 2.83
CA GLU A 304 -3.99 -15.56 2.74
C GLU A 304 -4.60 -16.51 1.69
N ASP A 305 -3.83 -17.45 1.16
CA ASP A 305 -4.39 -18.55 0.35
C ASP A 305 -5.37 -19.41 1.17
N ARG A 306 -5.00 -19.74 2.41
CA ARG A 306 -5.82 -20.48 3.36
C ARG A 306 -5.64 -19.90 4.75
N LEU A 307 -6.73 -19.78 5.51
CA LEU A 307 -6.64 -19.40 6.92
C LEU A 307 -5.80 -20.42 7.69
N LYS A 308 -4.73 -19.93 8.32
CA LYS A 308 -3.80 -20.70 9.15
C LYS A 308 -4.44 -21.08 10.49
N ALA A 309 -3.85 -22.06 11.19
CA ALA A 309 -4.36 -22.52 12.48
C ALA A 309 -4.45 -21.39 13.52
N GLY A 310 -3.43 -20.53 13.60
CA GLY A 310 -3.42 -19.36 14.48
C GLY A 310 -4.54 -18.37 14.17
N GLN A 311 -4.75 -18.03 12.90
CA GLN A 311 -5.85 -17.16 12.47
C GLN A 311 -7.24 -17.75 12.79
N ARG A 312 -7.43 -19.06 12.61
CA ARG A 312 -8.67 -19.74 13.02
C ARG A 312 -8.85 -19.71 14.54
N ALA A 313 -7.78 -19.88 15.31
CA ALA A 313 -7.82 -19.76 16.76
C ALA A 313 -8.17 -18.33 17.20
N ALA A 314 -7.61 -17.32 16.55
CA ALA A 314 -7.96 -15.92 16.78
C ALA A 314 -9.45 -15.67 16.52
N LEU A 315 -10.02 -16.15 15.41
CA LEU A 315 -11.46 -16.01 15.13
C LEU A 315 -12.35 -16.69 16.19
N ARG A 316 -11.94 -17.85 16.71
CA ARG A 316 -12.62 -18.52 17.83
C ARG A 316 -12.57 -17.72 19.12
N LEU A 317 -11.45 -17.03 19.39
CA LEU A 317 -11.31 -16.16 20.55
C LEU A 317 -12.19 -14.92 20.42
N VAL A 318 -12.14 -14.26 19.26
CA VAL A 318 -12.89 -13.03 18.96
C VAL A 318 -14.39 -13.26 19.09
N TYR A 319 -14.92 -14.27 18.37
CA TYR A 319 -16.36 -14.51 18.26
C TYR A 319 -16.87 -15.61 19.20
N ARG A 320 -16.11 -15.98 20.23
CA ARG A 320 -16.33 -17.15 21.09
C ARG A 320 -17.79 -17.57 21.28
N ASP A 321 -18.64 -16.65 21.69
CA ASP A 321 -20.04 -16.91 22.07
C ASP A 321 -20.95 -17.15 20.84
N SER A 322 -20.53 -16.73 19.65
CA SER A 322 -21.22 -16.89 18.36
C SER A 322 -20.50 -17.83 17.38
N TYR A 323 -19.28 -18.29 17.68
CA TYR A 323 -18.44 -18.99 16.70
C TYR A 323 -19.05 -20.32 16.25
N ASP A 324 -19.40 -21.20 17.19
CA ASP A 324 -19.82 -22.57 16.84
C ASP A 324 -21.11 -22.59 16.00
N ALA A 325 -22.02 -21.65 16.23
CA ALA A 325 -23.25 -21.51 15.47
C ALA A 325 -23.06 -20.90 14.07
N ASN A 326 -21.98 -20.13 13.87
CA ASN A 326 -21.77 -19.31 12.67
C ASN A 326 -20.40 -19.54 12.00
N ALA A 327 -19.73 -20.66 12.30
CA ALA A 327 -18.32 -20.86 11.94
C ALA A 327 -18.06 -20.74 10.43
N ALA A 328 -18.97 -21.27 9.60
CA ALA A 328 -18.87 -21.20 8.15
C ALA A 328 -18.93 -19.74 7.65
N ASP A 329 -19.91 -18.97 8.14
CA ASP A 329 -20.11 -17.57 7.75
C ASP A 329 -18.98 -16.67 8.26
N ILE A 330 -18.50 -16.91 9.49
CA ILE A 330 -17.34 -16.22 10.06
C ILE A 330 -16.10 -16.45 9.20
N ILE A 331 -15.84 -17.70 8.82
CA ILE A 331 -14.69 -18.05 7.99
C ILE A 331 -14.82 -17.41 6.60
N ALA A 332 -16.00 -17.48 5.98
CA ALA A 332 -16.26 -16.90 4.67
C ALA A 332 -16.07 -15.36 4.69
N GLY A 333 -16.62 -14.68 5.70
CA GLY A 333 -16.48 -13.23 5.84
C GLY A 333 -15.07 -12.79 6.24
N ALA A 334 -14.30 -13.62 6.93
CA ALA A 334 -12.93 -13.30 7.36
C ALA A 334 -11.86 -13.64 6.32
N HIS A 335 -12.15 -14.44 5.28
CA HIS A 335 -11.15 -14.95 4.34
C HIS A 335 -11.32 -14.34 2.94
N LEU A 336 -10.60 -13.25 2.67
CA LEU A 336 -10.63 -12.58 1.36
C LEU A 336 -9.99 -13.42 0.23
N ARG A 337 -9.19 -14.43 0.58
CA ARG A 337 -8.45 -15.35 -0.31
C ARG A 337 -7.72 -14.62 -1.46
N ALA A 338 -6.81 -13.71 -1.10
CA ALA A 338 -5.88 -13.02 -1.98
C ALA A 338 -4.65 -12.61 -1.17
N TRP A 339 -3.49 -12.39 -1.81
CA TRP A 339 -2.31 -11.92 -1.08
C TRP A 339 -2.40 -10.42 -0.77
N PRO A 340 -1.71 -9.94 0.29
CA PRO A 340 -1.70 -8.52 0.66
C PRO A 340 -1.38 -7.58 -0.49
N GLU A 341 -0.48 -7.97 -1.39
CA GLU A 341 -0.09 -7.21 -2.58
C GLU A 341 -1.31 -6.80 -3.44
N GLN A 342 -2.14 -7.74 -3.90
CA GLN A 342 -3.30 -7.43 -4.74
C GLN A 342 -4.39 -6.71 -3.96
N VAL A 343 -4.56 -7.08 -2.68
CA VAL A 343 -5.55 -6.47 -1.79
C VAL A 343 -5.26 -5.00 -1.56
N LEU A 344 -4.00 -4.65 -1.27
CA LEU A 344 -3.58 -3.29 -1.00
C LEU A 344 -3.60 -2.39 -2.25
N ILE A 345 -3.22 -2.93 -3.41
CA ILE A 345 -3.40 -2.22 -4.69
C ILE A 345 -4.88 -1.97 -4.94
N GLY A 346 -5.73 -2.99 -4.76
CA GLY A 346 -7.18 -2.87 -4.92
C GLY A 346 -7.79 -1.83 -3.99
N LEU A 347 -7.41 -1.82 -2.70
CA LEU A 347 -7.90 -0.85 -1.71
C LEU A 347 -7.49 0.58 -2.08
N LEU A 348 -6.25 0.78 -2.53
CA LEU A 348 -5.77 2.11 -2.94
C LEU A 348 -6.52 2.62 -4.18
N LEU A 349 -6.72 1.77 -5.19
CA LEU A 349 -7.48 2.12 -6.39
C LEU A 349 -8.95 2.41 -6.06
N GLN A 350 -9.58 1.56 -5.27
CA GLN A 350 -10.97 1.74 -4.82
C GLN A 350 -11.13 3.09 -4.12
N LEU A 351 -10.32 3.35 -3.10
CA LEU A 351 -10.37 4.57 -2.31
C LEU A 351 -10.18 5.82 -3.16
N THR A 352 -9.15 5.82 -4.00
CA THR A 352 -8.82 6.97 -4.86
C THR A 352 -10.00 7.32 -5.76
N PHE A 353 -10.59 6.30 -6.42
CA PHE A 353 -11.71 6.50 -7.32
C PHE A 353 -13.02 6.82 -6.60
N HIS A 354 -13.26 6.26 -5.40
CA HIS A 354 -14.43 6.62 -4.59
C HIS A 354 -14.37 8.05 -4.05
N LYS A 355 -13.17 8.54 -3.69
CA LYS A 355 -13.02 9.97 -3.33
C LYS A 355 -13.26 10.88 -4.52
N LEU A 356 -12.72 10.52 -5.69
CA LEU A 356 -12.97 11.26 -6.93
C LEU A 356 -14.45 11.24 -7.31
N ASP A 357 -15.12 10.09 -7.20
CA ASP A 357 -16.54 9.93 -7.47
C ASP A 357 -17.40 10.77 -6.52
N TYR A 358 -17.08 10.78 -5.22
CA TYR A 358 -17.74 11.65 -4.25
C TYR A 358 -17.60 13.13 -4.65
N LEU A 359 -16.38 13.59 -4.93
CA LEU A 359 -16.12 14.99 -5.28
C LEU A 359 -16.75 15.39 -6.62
N LEU A 360 -16.81 14.46 -7.58
CA LEU A 360 -17.51 14.65 -8.84
C LEU A 360 -19.01 14.83 -8.61
N ASN A 361 -19.64 13.87 -7.94
CA ASN A 361 -21.08 13.84 -7.69
C ASN A 361 -21.54 15.05 -6.85
N ASP A 362 -20.77 15.44 -5.83
CA ASP A 362 -21.02 16.63 -5.04
C ASP A 362 -20.99 17.90 -5.92
N TRP A 363 -19.97 18.03 -6.76
CA TRP A 363 -19.84 19.18 -7.66
C TRP A 363 -20.94 19.24 -8.72
N VAL A 364 -21.22 18.15 -9.44
CA VAL A 364 -22.26 18.17 -10.50
C VAL A 364 -23.66 18.38 -9.93
N ALA A 365 -23.95 17.87 -8.73
CA ALA A 365 -25.20 18.16 -8.03
C ALA A 365 -25.32 19.66 -7.70
N ASN A 366 -24.24 20.28 -7.22
CA ASN A 366 -24.22 21.71 -6.88
C ASN A 366 -24.46 22.64 -8.09
N ILE A 367 -24.19 22.18 -9.32
CA ILE A 367 -24.47 22.93 -10.55
C ILE A 367 -25.76 22.47 -11.26
N GLY A 368 -26.58 21.62 -10.63
CA GLY A 368 -27.87 21.17 -11.17
C GLY A 368 -27.75 20.18 -12.34
N LYS A 369 -26.74 19.31 -12.32
CA LYS A 369 -26.48 18.25 -13.31
C LYS A 369 -26.42 16.86 -12.66
N ASP A 370 -27.18 16.66 -11.58
CA ASP A 370 -27.27 15.42 -10.82
C ASP A 370 -27.74 14.21 -11.65
N ASP A 371 -28.52 14.45 -12.70
CA ASP A 371 -28.92 13.42 -13.67
C ASP A 371 -27.72 12.69 -14.33
N PHE A 372 -26.51 13.27 -14.30
CA PHE A 372 -25.33 12.69 -14.94
C PHE A 372 -24.62 11.67 -14.04
N ASN A 373 -24.92 11.67 -12.72
CA ASN A 373 -24.17 10.93 -11.70
C ASN A 373 -24.00 9.44 -12.03
N ALA A 374 -25.10 8.76 -12.35
CA ALA A 374 -25.08 7.30 -12.56
C ALA A 374 -24.11 6.88 -13.67
N GLU A 375 -24.13 7.58 -14.81
CA GLU A 375 -23.27 7.29 -15.95
C GLU A 375 -21.81 7.73 -15.71
N LEU A 376 -21.60 8.85 -15.01
CA LEU A 376 -20.27 9.33 -14.63
C LEU A 376 -19.59 8.38 -13.63
N SER A 377 -20.29 7.95 -12.59
CA SER A 377 -19.78 6.96 -11.63
C SER A 377 -19.43 5.63 -12.33
N ALA A 378 -20.26 5.18 -13.27
CA ALA A 378 -19.97 4.01 -14.08
C ALA A 378 -18.71 4.20 -14.97
N SER A 379 -18.50 5.41 -15.51
CA SER A 379 -17.30 5.74 -16.29
C SER A 379 -16.03 5.77 -15.43
N LEU A 380 -16.08 6.37 -14.23
CA LEU A 380 -14.96 6.34 -13.27
C LEU A 380 -14.62 4.92 -12.86
N LYS A 381 -15.63 4.10 -12.54
CA LYS A 381 -15.45 2.68 -12.26
C LYS A 381 -14.78 1.96 -13.43
N SER A 382 -15.23 2.18 -14.65
CA SER A 382 -14.60 1.61 -15.85
C SER A 382 -13.15 2.05 -16.02
N CYS A 383 -12.81 3.29 -15.66
CA CYS A 383 -11.44 3.79 -15.65
C CYS A 383 -10.58 3.09 -14.59
N ARG A 384 -11.08 2.95 -13.35
CA ARG A 384 -10.44 2.18 -12.27
C ARG A 384 -10.15 0.75 -12.72
N ASP A 385 -11.14 0.08 -13.31
CA ASP A 385 -11.03 -1.31 -13.74
C ASP A 385 -10.03 -1.46 -14.89
N PHE A 386 -9.96 -0.50 -15.82
CA PHE A 386 -8.94 -0.48 -16.86
C PHE A 386 -7.52 -0.39 -16.28
N ILE A 387 -7.31 0.47 -15.28
CA ILE A 387 -6.03 0.58 -14.58
C ILE A 387 -5.71 -0.72 -13.83
N ALA A 388 -6.68 -1.29 -13.11
CA ALA A 388 -6.50 -2.55 -12.39
C ALA A 388 -6.14 -3.73 -13.31
N ASN A 389 -6.72 -3.78 -14.51
CA ASN A 389 -6.37 -4.79 -15.53
C ASN A 389 -4.94 -4.65 -16.06
N SER A 390 -4.30 -3.49 -15.87
CA SER A 390 -2.89 -3.29 -16.22
C SER A 390 -1.92 -3.85 -15.17
N ALA A 391 -2.41 -4.15 -13.95
CA ALA A 391 -1.67 -4.82 -12.90
C ALA A 391 -1.65 -6.36 -13.15
N THR A 392 -0.97 -6.75 -14.22
CA THR A 392 -0.78 -8.15 -14.66
C THR A 392 0.26 -8.88 -13.79
N ASP A 393 0.86 -9.97 -14.29
CA ASP A 393 1.78 -10.84 -13.52
C ASP A 393 3.00 -10.08 -12.96
N ASN A 394 3.45 -9.00 -13.61
CA ASN A 394 4.51 -8.13 -13.08
C ASN A 394 3.91 -6.85 -12.46
N ARG A 395 3.40 -7.01 -11.24
CA ARG A 395 2.79 -5.92 -10.46
C ARG A 395 3.81 -4.88 -10.00
N GLN A 396 5.08 -5.23 -9.88
CA GLN A 396 6.15 -4.27 -9.57
C GLN A 396 6.28 -3.22 -10.67
N THR A 397 6.34 -3.64 -11.93
CA THR A 397 6.37 -2.70 -13.07
C THR A 397 5.11 -1.83 -13.12
N PHE A 398 3.94 -2.41 -12.86
CA PHE A 398 2.71 -1.63 -12.75
C PHE A 398 2.81 -0.56 -11.65
N PHE A 399 3.27 -0.94 -10.45
CA PHE A 399 3.34 -0.02 -9.32
C PHE A 399 4.39 1.07 -9.53
N ASP A 400 5.57 0.75 -10.08
CA ASP A 400 6.61 1.73 -10.41
C ASP A 400 6.08 2.78 -11.40
N GLN A 401 5.33 2.35 -12.40
CA GLN A 401 4.70 3.26 -13.36
C GLN A 401 3.58 4.10 -12.72
N ALA A 402 2.75 3.50 -11.87
CA ALA A 402 1.68 4.21 -11.16
C ALA A 402 2.26 5.26 -10.17
N HIS A 403 3.34 4.91 -9.49
CA HIS A 403 4.07 5.76 -8.56
C HIS A 403 4.66 7.01 -9.23
N LEU A 404 4.96 6.96 -10.53
CA LEU A 404 5.37 8.12 -11.31
C LEU A 404 4.17 8.88 -11.91
N THR A 405 3.21 8.15 -12.47
CA THR A 405 2.09 8.72 -13.23
C THR A 405 1.14 9.52 -12.35
N TRP A 406 0.76 8.98 -11.19
CA TRP A 406 -0.24 9.61 -10.32
C TRP A 406 0.24 10.95 -9.71
N PRO A 407 1.42 11.02 -9.06
CA PRO A 407 1.97 12.29 -8.60
C PRO A 407 2.15 13.32 -9.71
N ARG A 408 2.57 12.87 -10.89
CA ARG A 408 2.77 13.74 -12.05
C ARG A 408 1.45 14.35 -12.51
N LEU A 409 0.39 13.56 -12.62
CA LEU A 409 -0.95 14.05 -12.94
C LEU A 409 -1.39 15.12 -11.93
N LEU A 410 -1.31 14.85 -10.63
CA LEU A 410 -1.77 15.79 -9.62
C LEU A 410 -0.89 17.04 -9.49
N SER A 411 0.42 16.92 -9.67
CA SER A 411 1.33 18.08 -9.64
C SER A 411 1.08 19.00 -10.83
N LEU A 412 0.92 18.44 -12.04
CA LEU A 412 0.56 19.23 -13.24
C LEU A 412 -0.82 19.87 -13.07
N TYR A 413 -1.79 19.11 -12.54
CA TYR A 413 -3.14 19.58 -12.30
C TYR A 413 -3.18 20.74 -11.30
N ARG A 414 -2.56 20.58 -10.12
CA ARG A 414 -2.66 21.52 -9.00
C ARG A 414 -1.69 22.70 -9.09
N LYS A 415 -0.53 22.52 -9.72
CA LYS A 415 0.60 23.45 -9.64
C LYS A 415 1.11 23.91 -11.01
N GLY A 416 0.74 23.22 -12.09
CA GLY A 416 1.29 23.49 -13.42
C GLY A 416 2.79 23.19 -13.51
N THR A 417 3.31 22.26 -12.70
CA THR A 417 4.73 21.90 -12.68
C THR A 417 4.90 20.39 -12.57
N VAL A 418 6.01 19.86 -13.08
CA VAL A 418 6.42 18.48 -12.79
C VAL A 418 6.80 18.32 -11.31
N PRO A 419 6.61 17.14 -10.70
CA PRO A 419 7.01 16.91 -9.31
C PRO A 419 8.50 17.16 -9.09
N LYS A 420 8.86 17.87 -8.01
CA LYS A 420 10.26 18.15 -7.66
C LYS A 420 11.07 16.89 -7.31
N SER A 421 10.40 15.89 -6.78
CA SER A 421 10.96 14.58 -6.47
C SER A 421 10.04 13.54 -7.10
N ALA A 422 10.60 12.78 -8.03
CA ALA A 422 9.91 11.69 -8.69
C ALA A 422 9.33 10.74 -7.62
N GLY A 423 8.04 10.41 -7.75
CA GLY A 423 7.38 9.48 -6.85
C GLY A 423 6.80 10.07 -5.56
N THR A 424 7.00 11.37 -5.26
CA THR A 424 6.35 11.97 -4.07
C THR A 424 4.83 11.86 -4.20
N TYR A 425 4.19 11.06 -3.34
CA TYR A 425 2.78 10.75 -3.45
C TYR A 425 1.92 11.98 -3.14
N GLU A 426 0.96 12.26 -4.01
CA GLU A 426 -0.04 13.29 -3.80
C GLU A 426 -1.40 12.65 -3.47
N ALA A 427 -1.90 12.84 -2.26
CA ALA A 427 -3.21 12.34 -1.87
C ALA A 427 -4.34 13.17 -2.50
N ILE A 428 -5.50 12.55 -2.73
CA ILE A 428 -6.75 13.25 -3.04
C ILE A 428 -7.16 14.12 -1.84
N SER A 429 -7.21 13.51 -0.65
CA SER A 429 -7.50 14.16 0.62
C SER A 429 -6.86 13.36 1.75
N ALA A 430 -6.43 14.04 2.82
CA ALA A 430 -5.94 13.38 4.02
C ALA A 430 -7.06 12.92 4.99
N THR A 431 -8.32 12.94 4.55
CA THR A 431 -9.48 12.49 5.33
C THR A 431 -10.07 11.20 4.76
N SER A 432 -10.72 10.42 5.64
CA SER A 432 -11.46 9.22 5.22
C SER A 432 -12.68 9.58 4.36
N LEU A 433 -13.23 8.61 3.63
CA LEU A 433 -14.39 8.86 2.77
C LEU A 433 -15.60 9.41 3.56
N SER A 434 -15.86 8.90 4.76
CA SER A 434 -16.92 9.41 5.66
C SER A 434 -16.72 10.86 6.13
N GLN A 435 -15.49 11.36 6.12
CA GLN A 435 -15.13 12.70 6.58
C GLN A 435 -14.96 13.70 5.43
N LEU A 436 -14.86 13.20 4.20
CA LEU A 436 -14.71 13.99 2.98
C LEU A 436 -15.80 15.08 2.81
N PRO A 437 -17.08 14.87 3.19
CA PRO A 437 -18.07 15.95 3.17
C PRO A 437 -17.72 17.18 4.02
N GLY A 438 -16.88 17.01 5.04
CA GLY A 438 -16.40 18.10 5.91
C GLY A 438 -15.06 18.70 5.47
N ASP A 439 -14.38 18.13 4.46
CA ASP A 439 -13.09 18.59 3.99
C ASP A 439 -13.24 19.69 2.92
N GLN A 440 -13.25 20.95 3.38
CA GLN A 440 -13.37 22.09 2.48
C GLN A 440 -12.20 22.20 1.51
N LEU A 441 -10.98 21.85 1.93
CA LEU A 441 -9.79 21.93 1.09
C LEU A 441 -9.90 20.97 -0.09
N ALA A 442 -10.38 19.74 0.14
CA ALA A 442 -10.60 18.77 -0.93
C ALA A 442 -11.65 19.26 -1.94
N ARG A 443 -12.76 19.87 -1.46
CA ARG A 443 -13.79 20.45 -2.34
C ARG A 443 -13.27 21.63 -3.17
N ASP A 444 -12.50 22.53 -2.56
CA ASP A 444 -11.92 23.70 -3.24
C ASP A 444 -10.72 23.34 -4.13
N SER A 445 -10.30 22.07 -4.14
CA SER A 445 -9.23 21.57 -5.00
C SER A 445 -9.68 21.30 -6.44
N HIS A 446 -10.98 21.41 -6.74
CA HIS A 446 -11.58 21.13 -8.06
C HIS A 446 -11.35 19.69 -8.58
N LEU A 447 -11.09 18.73 -7.67
CA LEU A 447 -10.82 17.35 -8.07
C LEU A 447 -12.04 16.63 -8.66
N GLY A 448 -13.26 17.14 -8.43
CA GLY A 448 -14.46 16.70 -9.16
C GLY A 448 -14.35 16.99 -10.67
N GLN A 449 -13.83 18.14 -11.06
CA GLN A 449 -13.57 18.46 -12.47
C GLN A 449 -12.46 17.59 -13.05
N LEU A 450 -11.41 17.27 -12.27
CA LEU A 450 -10.40 16.29 -12.68
C LEU A 450 -11.05 14.92 -12.95
N ALA A 451 -11.95 14.47 -12.06
CA ALA A 451 -12.67 13.22 -12.25
C ALA A 451 -13.54 13.24 -13.51
N LEU A 452 -14.21 14.36 -13.82
CA LEU A 452 -14.94 14.53 -15.10
C LEU A 452 -13.99 14.43 -16.29
N ALA A 453 -12.81 15.05 -16.24
CA ALA A 453 -11.80 14.94 -17.30
C ALA A 453 -11.47 13.46 -17.57
N LEU A 454 -11.18 12.70 -16.50
CA LEU A 454 -10.88 11.27 -16.59
C LEU A 454 -12.04 10.48 -17.19
N CYS A 455 -13.30 10.81 -16.86
CA CYS A 455 -14.48 10.18 -17.46
C CYS A 455 -14.54 10.38 -18.97
N LEU A 456 -14.32 11.61 -19.45
CA LEU A 456 -14.42 11.97 -20.87
C LEU A 456 -13.26 11.38 -21.69
N ILE A 457 -12.07 11.37 -21.11
CA ILE A 457 -10.89 10.72 -21.70
C ILE A 457 -11.10 9.19 -21.76
N ASN A 458 -11.63 8.61 -20.69
CA ASN A 458 -11.97 7.19 -20.64
C ASN A 458 -13.08 6.82 -21.64
N TYR A 459 -14.07 7.69 -21.85
CA TYR A 459 -15.12 7.48 -22.85
C TYR A 459 -14.52 7.22 -24.23
N GLY A 460 -13.66 8.11 -24.75
CA GLY A 460 -13.07 7.89 -26.07
C GLY A 460 -12.18 6.64 -26.16
N ARG A 461 -11.52 6.25 -25.05
CA ARG A 461 -10.82 4.96 -24.96
C ARG A 461 -11.80 3.78 -25.08
N THR A 462 -12.91 3.79 -24.34
CA THR A 462 -13.92 2.71 -24.38
C THR A 462 -14.62 2.61 -25.73
N GLN A 463 -14.73 3.72 -26.46
CA GLN A 463 -15.24 3.76 -27.84
C GLN A 463 -14.20 3.36 -28.90
N GLY A 464 -12.97 3.04 -28.50
CA GLY A 464 -11.90 2.64 -29.41
C GLY A 464 -11.37 3.77 -30.29
N LEU A 465 -11.55 5.03 -29.88
CA LEU A 465 -11.10 6.21 -30.62
C LEU A 465 -9.61 6.49 -30.39
N TRP A 466 -9.11 6.19 -29.19
CA TRP A 466 -7.73 6.36 -28.81
C TRP A 466 -7.26 5.35 -27.77
N THR A 467 -5.96 5.21 -27.63
CA THR A 467 -5.30 4.51 -26.53
C THR A 467 -4.66 5.52 -25.56
N LEU A 468 -4.45 5.08 -24.32
CA LEU A 468 -3.82 5.87 -23.27
C LEU A 468 -2.57 5.14 -22.80
N LEU A 469 -1.48 5.89 -22.68
CA LEU A 469 -0.21 5.42 -22.12
C LEU A 469 0.29 6.45 -21.09
N PRO A 470 1.24 6.08 -20.22
CA PRO A 470 1.99 7.06 -19.44
C PRO A 470 2.64 8.13 -20.32
N ALA A 471 3.10 9.21 -19.69
CA ALA A 471 3.97 10.18 -20.35
C ALA A 471 5.19 9.47 -20.98
N LEU A 472 5.55 9.85 -22.21
CA LEU A 472 6.66 9.23 -22.95
C LEU A 472 8.04 9.50 -22.32
N ASN A 473 8.14 10.55 -21.51
CA ASN A 473 9.34 10.95 -20.79
C ASN A 473 8.95 11.74 -19.53
N ASP A 474 9.92 12.00 -18.67
CA ASP A 474 9.74 12.73 -17.43
C ASP A 474 9.84 14.27 -17.61
N GLU A 475 10.19 14.75 -18.79
CA GLU A 475 10.27 16.19 -19.11
C GLU A 475 8.87 16.81 -19.16
N ILE A 476 8.80 18.14 -19.07
CA ILE A 476 7.53 18.86 -18.94
C ILE A 476 6.62 18.70 -20.17
N GLU A 477 7.20 18.56 -21.36
CA GLU A 477 6.50 18.37 -22.64
C GLU A 477 5.81 17.01 -22.75
N GLY A 478 6.22 16.03 -21.92
CA GLY A 478 5.61 14.70 -21.89
C GLY A 478 4.16 14.68 -21.38
N GLY A 479 3.66 15.78 -20.81
CA GLY A 479 2.28 15.85 -20.30
C GLY A 479 2.03 14.97 -19.07
N SER A 480 0.78 14.87 -18.65
CA SER A 480 0.34 13.93 -17.59
C SER A 480 0.26 12.50 -18.11
N LEU A 481 -0.21 12.34 -19.35
CA LEU A 481 -0.41 11.07 -20.06
C LEU A 481 -0.13 11.29 -21.55
N THR A 482 -0.02 10.20 -22.29
CA THR A 482 0.05 10.21 -23.75
C THR A 482 -1.23 9.63 -24.33
N VAL A 483 -1.80 10.31 -25.33
CA VAL A 483 -3.00 9.87 -26.04
C VAL A 483 -2.63 9.65 -27.51
N THR A 484 -3.03 8.50 -28.07
CA THR A 484 -2.77 8.17 -29.47
C THR A 484 -4.07 7.71 -30.14
N GLY A 485 -4.45 8.34 -31.24
CA GLY A 485 -5.60 7.91 -32.05
C GLY A 485 -5.42 6.47 -32.57
N THR A 486 -6.51 5.74 -32.74
CA THR A 486 -6.47 4.34 -33.25
C THR A 486 -6.41 4.26 -34.77
N TRP A 487 -6.47 5.38 -35.48
CA TRP A 487 -6.43 5.44 -36.93
C TRP A 487 -4.98 5.36 -37.48
N PRO A 488 -4.77 4.84 -38.71
CA PRO A 488 -3.42 4.65 -39.25
C PRO A 488 -2.64 5.96 -39.42
N GLY A 489 -1.47 6.04 -38.80
CA GLY A 489 -0.61 7.23 -38.86
C GLY A 489 -0.92 8.29 -37.79
N ALA A 490 -1.74 7.96 -36.79
CA ALA A 490 -1.93 8.81 -35.62
C ALA A 490 -0.61 8.94 -34.84
N GLU A 491 -0.16 10.17 -34.64
CA GLU A 491 1.01 10.48 -33.83
C GLU A 491 0.61 10.57 -32.35
N PRO A 492 1.44 10.10 -31.41
CA PRO A 492 1.19 10.29 -29.98
C PRO A 492 1.17 11.78 -29.61
N ARG A 493 0.20 12.18 -28.78
CA ARG A 493 0.05 13.57 -28.32
C ARG A 493 0.11 13.62 -26.79
N PRO A 494 0.88 14.55 -26.20
CA PRO A 494 0.89 14.74 -24.76
C PRO A 494 -0.42 15.37 -24.29
N LEU A 495 -0.99 14.80 -23.24
CA LEU A 495 -2.22 15.26 -22.60
C LEU A 495 -1.91 15.92 -21.27
N PHE A 496 -2.39 17.14 -21.10
CA PHE A 496 -2.33 17.91 -19.86
C PHE A 496 -3.74 18.08 -19.33
N ILE A 497 -3.94 17.81 -18.04
CA ILE A 497 -5.16 18.18 -17.32
C ILE A 497 -4.75 19.21 -16.27
N VAL A 498 -5.36 20.39 -16.31
CA VAL A 498 -4.97 21.54 -15.48
C VAL A 498 -6.18 22.07 -14.69
N LYS A 499 -5.94 22.52 -13.46
CA LYS A 499 -6.97 23.09 -12.59
C LYS A 499 -7.56 24.37 -13.20
N SER A 500 -6.72 25.26 -13.69
CA SER A 500 -7.13 26.55 -14.21
C SER A 500 -6.17 27.08 -15.27
N VAL A 501 -6.52 28.22 -15.87
CA VAL A 501 -5.66 29.01 -16.76
C VAL A 501 -4.32 29.38 -16.12
N THR A 502 -4.25 29.54 -14.79
CA THR A 502 -3.01 29.86 -14.08
C THR A 502 -1.96 28.78 -14.30
N GLU A 503 -2.31 27.51 -14.06
CA GLU A 503 -1.40 26.38 -14.23
C GLU A 503 -1.02 26.21 -15.72
N ALA A 504 -1.97 26.44 -16.64
CA ALA A 504 -1.68 26.39 -18.08
C ALA A 504 -0.66 27.45 -18.52
N ILE A 505 -0.72 28.68 -17.97
CA ILE A 505 0.24 29.74 -18.28
C ILE A 505 1.63 29.41 -17.73
N ILE A 506 1.71 28.81 -16.53
CA ILE A 506 2.98 28.34 -15.96
C ILE A 506 3.60 27.29 -16.88
N LEU A 507 2.82 26.28 -17.27
CA LEU A 507 3.24 25.23 -18.21
C LEU A 507 3.68 25.81 -19.56
N GLU A 508 2.92 26.74 -20.13
CA GLU A 508 3.26 27.40 -21.40
C GLU A 508 4.59 28.16 -21.30
N LYS A 509 4.81 28.88 -20.21
CA LYS A 509 6.05 29.63 -19.97
C LYS A 509 7.26 28.71 -19.83
N ASP A 510 7.06 27.52 -19.26
CA ASP A 510 8.11 26.54 -19.01
C ASP A 510 8.30 25.57 -20.20
N GLY A 511 7.66 25.84 -21.35
CA GLY A 511 7.90 25.10 -22.60
C GLY A 511 7.01 23.87 -22.82
N ALA A 512 6.06 23.58 -21.92
CA ALA A 512 5.27 22.35 -21.92
C ALA A 512 4.49 22.07 -23.23
N PHE A 513 4.14 23.12 -23.98
CA PHE A 513 3.33 23.02 -25.20
C PHE A 513 4.15 23.17 -26.48
N GLU A 514 5.48 23.23 -26.38
CA GLU A 514 6.38 23.23 -27.53
C GLU A 514 6.43 21.80 -28.11
N GLY A 515 6.00 21.60 -29.37
CA GLY A 515 6.11 20.29 -30.05
C GLY A 515 4.82 19.73 -30.65
N GLN A 516 4.53 18.45 -30.36
CA GLN A 516 3.59 17.55 -31.06
C GLN A 516 2.09 17.86 -30.84
N GLY A 517 1.72 19.14 -30.73
CA GLY A 517 0.33 19.59 -30.61
C GLY A 517 -0.38 19.04 -29.37
N ALA A 518 0.01 19.49 -28.18
CA ALA A 518 -0.56 19.02 -26.92
C ALA A 518 -2.09 19.13 -26.84
N ILE A 519 -2.72 18.29 -26.03
CA ILE A 519 -4.13 18.42 -25.65
C ILE A 519 -4.17 18.92 -24.22
N VAL A 520 -4.79 20.08 -24.00
CA VAL A 520 -4.85 20.75 -22.69
C VAL A 520 -6.30 20.84 -22.25
N VAL A 521 -6.66 20.05 -21.24
CA VAL A 521 -7.98 20.00 -20.63
C VAL A 521 -7.98 20.89 -19.39
N HIS A 522 -8.71 22.00 -19.46
CA HIS A 522 -8.91 22.93 -18.35
C HIS A 522 -10.16 22.51 -17.57
N ALA A 523 -10.01 22.40 -16.25
CA ALA A 523 -11.15 22.13 -15.37
C ALA A 523 -12.16 23.30 -15.35
N ASP A 524 -11.70 24.55 -15.50
CA ASP A 524 -12.55 25.74 -15.50
C ASP A 524 -12.97 26.22 -16.91
N ASN A 525 -13.75 27.31 -16.94
CA ASN A 525 -14.17 28.03 -18.14
C ASN A 525 -13.39 29.34 -18.41
N LEU A 526 -12.27 29.59 -17.73
CA LEU A 526 -11.56 30.88 -17.80
C LEU A 526 -10.71 31.03 -19.06
N TRP A 527 -10.12 29.93 -19.57
CA TRP A 527 -9.30 29.96 -20.78
C TRP A 527 -9.98 30.62 -21.99
N PRO A 528 -11.18 30.19 -22.44
CA PRO A 528 -11.86 30.80 -23.58
C PRO A 528 -12.30 32.24 -23.34
N ARG A 529 -12.50 32.66 -22.07
CA ARG A 529 -12.85 34.04 -21.72
C ARG A 529 -11.65 34.98 -21.82
N LEU A 530 -10.46 34.51 -21.45
CA LEU A 530 -9.22 35.29 -21.52
C LEU A 530 -8.57 35.27 -22.90
N ARG A 531 -8.75 34.18 -23.66
CA ARG A 531 -8.23 34.03 -25.02
C ARG A 531 -9.37 33.65 -26.00
N PRO A 532 -10.33 34.57 -26.29
CA PRO A 532 -11.48 34.28 -27.16
C PRO A 532 -11.08 33.86 -28.59
N ASP A 533 -9.88 34.24 -29.04
CA ASP A 533 -9.32 33.85 -30.35
C ASP A 533 -8.56 32.50 -30.33
N GLY A 534 -8.77 31.66 -29.30
CA GLY A 534 -8.17 30.33 -29.20
C GLY A 534 -6.67 30.32 -28.93
N GLY A 535 -6.15 31.38 -28.29
CA GLY A 535 -4.73 31.48 -27.94
C GLY A 535 -3.79 31.95 -29.05
N SER A 536 -4.31 32.38 -30.21
CA SER A 536 -3.47 32.97 -31.25
C SER A 536 -3.09 34.41 -30.89
N THR A 537 -1.81 34.67 -30.59
CA THR A 537 -1.24 36.02 -30.44
C THR A 537 -1.13 36.79 -31.76
N ARG A 538 -1.86 36.42 -32.82
CA ARG A 538 -1.88 37.18 -34.08
C ARG A 538 -3.14 38.01 -34.18
N SER A 539 -2.97 39.31 -33.90
CA SER A 539 -3.77 40.42 -34.40
C SER A 539 -4.44 40.10 -35.74
N ALA A 540 -5.73 40.43 -35.87
CA ALA A 540 -6.61 40.23 -37.03
C ALA A 540 -6.17 40.94 -38.33
N ARG A 541 -4.89 41.28 -38.50
CA ARG A 541 -4.30 41.83 -39.72
C ARG A 541 -2.88 41.29 -39.95
N SER A 542 -2.75 40.07 -40.45
CA SER A 542 -1.55 39.66 -41.18
C SER A 542 -1.93 38.68 -42.30
N PRO A 543 -1.34 38.77 -43.51
CA PRO A 543 -1.79 38.01 -44.67
C PRO A 543 -1.62 36.50 -44.46
N ARG A 544 -2.60 35.72 -44.92
CA ARG A 544 -2.51 34.25 -45.01
C ARG A 544 -1.24 33.87 -45.75
N SER A 545 -0.27 33.24 -45.06
CA SER A 545 0.79 32.51 -45.74
C SER A 545 0.17 31.31 -46.46
N SER A 546 0.68 31.04 -47.67
CA SER A 546 0.27 29.91 -48.51
C SER A 546 0.34 28.58 -47.77
N PRO A 547 -0.52 27.59 -48.09
CA PRO A 547 -0.56 26.30 -47.41
C PRO A 547 0.69 25.49 -47.75
N GLY A 548 1.71 25.60 -46.89
CA GLY A 548 2.93 24.81 -46.93
C GLY A 548 2.74 23.46 -46.22
N ARG A 549 3.43 22.44 -46.74
CA ARG A 549 3.35 21.00 -46.42
C ARG A 549 3.77 20.57 -45.00
N ASN A 550 3.90 21.49 -44.05
CA ASN A 550 4.19 21.19 -42.64
C ASN A 550 3.05 21.74 -41.78
N ALA A 551 1.89 21.07 -41.79
CA ALA A 551 0.85 21.35 -40.82
C ALA A 551 1.28 20.77 -39.47
N SER A 552 2.04 21.52 -38.67
CA SER A 552 2.25 21.14 -37.28
C SER A 552 0.89 21.06 -36.59
N VAL A 553 0.58 19.92 -35.98
CA VAL A 553 -0.64 19.74 -35.18
C VAL A 553 -0.61 20.81 -34.10
N ARG A 554 -1.65 21.64 -34.04
CA ARG A 554 -1.71 22.74 -33.07
C ARG A 554 -2.13 22.22 -31.70
N THR A 555 -1.61 22.84 -30.66
CA THR A 555 -2.08 22.65 -29.29
C THR A 555 -3.58 22.93 -29.22
N THR A 556 -4.32 22.00 -28.64
CA THR A 556 -5.78 22.01 -28.53
C THR A 556 -6.15 22.28 -27.08
N HIS A 557 -6.97 23.30 -26.82
CA HIS A 557 -7.42 23.65 -25.47
C HIS A 557 -8.92 23.37 -25.33
N LEU A 558 -9.29 22.61 -24.30
CA LEU A 558 -10.65 22.17 -23.99
C LEU A 558 -11.04 22.71 -22.62
N SER A 559 -12.23 23.30 -22.46
CA SER A 559 -12.71 23.79 -21.16
C SER A 559 -13.92 22.99 -20.70
N LEU A 560 -13.74 22.19 -19.64
CA LEU A 560 -14.75 21.24 -19.18
C LEU A 560 -16.02 21.94 -18.70
N GLU A 561 -15.90 22.95 -17.85
CA GLU A 561 -17.06 23.72 -17.38
C GLU A 561 -17.85 24.37 -18.54
N ALA A 562 -17.15 24.92 -19.54
CA ALA A 562 -17.80 25.53 -20.69
C ALA A 562 -18.57 24.52 -21.57
N MET A 563 -18.08 23.28 -21.64
CA MET A 563 -18.73 22.19 -22.37
C MET A 563 -19.91 21.63 -21.56
N LEU A 564 -19.74 21.48 -20.25
CA LEU A 564 -20.77 21.00 -19.34
C LEU A 564 -21.96 21.97 -19.25
N GLU A 565 -21.72 23.28 -19.19
CA GLU A 565 -22.75 24.32 -19.20
C GLU A 565 -23.68 24.23 -20.43
N LYS A 566 -23.12 23.85 -21.58
CA LYS A 566 -23.85 23.76 -22.87
C LYS A 566 -24.48 22.40 -23.12
N SER A 567 -24.16 21.39 -22.31
CA SER A 567 -24.57 20.00 -22.58
C SER A 567 -25.86 19.67 -21.84
N ASP A 568 -26.89 19.30 -22.59
CA ASP A 568 -28.19 18.90 -22.02
C ASP A 568 -28.17 17.50 -21.40
N ASN A 569 -27.26 16.63 -21.84
CA ASN A 569 -27.08 15.27 -21.34
C ASN A 569 -25.60 14.84 -21.51
N LEU A 570 -25.24 13.72 -20.87
CA LEU A 570 -23.87 13.21 -20.91
C LEU A 570 -23.42 12.78 -22.31
N GLN A 571 -24.33 12.26 -23.15
CA GLN A 571 -24.02 11.87 -24.53
C GLN A 571 -23.58 13.07 -25.38
N ASN A 572 -24.24 14.22 -25.23
CA ASN A 572 -23.88 15.47 -25.88
C ASN A 572 -22.49 15.94 -25.41
N LEU A 573 -22.23 15.88 -24.10
CA LEU A 573 -20.93 16.25 -23.52
C LEU A 573 -19.79 15.36 -24.06
N ASN A 574 -20.01 14.04 -24.08
CA ASN A 574 -19.07 13.06 -24.60
C ASN A 574 -18.76 13.31 -26.09
N THR A 575 -19.80 13.55 -26.90
CA THR A 575 -19.67 13.80 -28.34
C THR A 575 -18.90 15.09 -28.61
N GLU A 576 -19.24 16.16 -27.88
CA GLU A 576 -18.54 17.44 -27.99
C GLU A 576 -17.07 17.30 -27.56
N PHE A 577 -16.78 16.56 -26.48
CA PHE A 577 -15.41 16.34 -26.01
C PHE A 577 -14.55 15.63 -27.05
N VAL A 578 -15.06 14.52 -27.59
CA VAL A 578 -14.37 13.76 -28.64
C VAL A 578 -14.12 14.63 -29.87
N THR A 579 -15.13 15.40 -30.30
CA THR A 579 -15.04 16.24 -31.49
C THR A 579 -13.97 17.31 -31.32
N GLN A 580 -13.94 17.99 -30.17
CA GLN A 580 -12.96 19.04 -29.92
C GLN A 580 -11.55 18.50 -29.63
N ALA A 581 -11.41 17.34 -28.98
CA ALA A 581 -10.10 16.76 -28.67
C ALA A 581 -9.31 16.42 -29.95
N SER A 582 -10.00 16.03 -31.03
CA SER A 582 -9.42 15.82 -32.37
C SER A 582 -8.15 14.94 -32.32
N VAL A 583 -8.25 13.79 -31.65
CA VAL A 583 -7.14 12.87 -31.35
C VAL A 583 -6.74 12.02 -32.55
#